data_AF-A0A9W4RXU7-F1
#
_entry.id   AF-A0A9W4RXU7-F1
#
_cell.length_a   1.000
_cell.length_b   1.000
_cell.length_c   1.000
_cell.angle_alpha   90.00
_cell.angle_beta   90.00
_cell.angle_gamma   90.00
#
_symmetry.space_group_name_H-M   'P 1'
#
loop_
_entity.id
_entity.type
_entity.pdbx_description
1 polymer ?
#
loop_
_entity_poly.entity_id
_entity_poly.type
_entity_poly.pdbx_seq_one_letter_code
_entity_poly.pdbx_strand_id
1 'polypeptide(L)'
;MATAEQQITKLRSLLDLLTTSVNDLITELSYSPSRKSMADNKTDVRIPRGPKTEEARKCIIAAAGSPEATVLTPQWRLGHLAHSYFVSRAQHMAVEWDIPQLLADSGPMHLDTLASKTGIVDTNKLGLVMRMLCAHHIFSETALGIFANDEASTALATDERLANTVRYASFLFPTADVLPSLLKDPVLCASYAPRDSAFSKTIGKGMGQFEFLNYLHGLTDVRGYPWEDILRNGAVVVDVGGGLGSSIQALRTNFPDRQNDFVGIVQDQPGMIEHATAHWQKTDPRALATGAVKLTTHDFFNENPVKGADVYWFRSVIVDWHNEDLITMFTHIKNAMTPGKSRLLIGEYMMHPTCGDTMLPNAPPPLLKNYGEFQAMGLIGGFVLTVSPNGCQRTLNELNNVVEAAGLIIAKVWICCGLGNVIECLLKEDL
;
A
#
# COMPACT_ATOMS: atom_id res chain seq x y z
N MET A 1 34.51 4.38 -13.87
CA MET A 1 34.13 3.06 -13.32
C MET A 1 34.70 2.95 -11.92
N ALA A 2 34.01 2.30 -10.99
CA ALA A 2 34.55 2.06 -9.65
C ALA A 2 35.80 1.16 -9.73
N THR A 3 36.77 1.37 -8.84
CA THR A 3 37.95 0.52 -8.75
C THR A 3 37.59 -0.86 -8.17
N ALA A 4 38.44 -1.88 -8.40
CA ALA A 4 38.23 -3.21 -7.82
C ALA A 4 38.16 -3.14 -6.27
N GLU A 5 38.98 -2.29 -5.66
CA GLU A 5 38.97 -2.04 -4.22
C GLU A 5 37.65 -1.41 -3.74
N GLN A 6 37.08 -0.45 -4.49
CA GLN A 6 35.76 0.11 -4.19
C GLN A 6 34.65 -0.94 -4.31
N GLN A 7 34.72 -1.82 -5.30
CA GLN A 7 33.75 -2.91 -5.47
C GLN A 7 33.83 -3.94 -4.34
N ILE A 8 35.05 -4.37 -3.97
CA ILE A 8 35.28 -5.28 -2.84
C ILE A 8 34.76 -4.66 -1.54
N THR A 9 35.07 -3.38 -1.31
CA THR A 9 34.60 -2.65 -0.12
C THR A 9 33.07 -2.60 -0.07
N LYS A 10 32.42 -2.25 -1.18
CA LYS A 10 30.95 -2.23 -1.28
C LYS A 10 30.33 -3.60 -0.99
N LEU A 11 30.88 -4.67 -1.58
CA LEU A 11 30.38 -6.03 -1.38
C LEU A 11 30.52 -6.47 0.09
N ARG A 12 31.65 -6.19 0.74
CA ARG A 12 31.85 -6.47 2.16
C ARG A 12 30.85 -5.71 3.03
N SER A 13 30.68 -4.41 2.80
CA SER A 13 29.71 -3.61 3.56
C SER A 13 28.27 -4.08 3.37
N LEU A 14 27.88 -4.54 2.16
CA LEU A 14 26.56 -5.14 1.94
C LEU A 14 26.38 -6.46 2.69
N LEU A 15 27.42 -7.31 2.72
CA LEU A 15 27.40 -8.58 3.45
C LEU A 15 27.31 -8.36 4.96
N ASP A 16 28.07 -7.40 5.50
CA ASP A 16 28.05 -7.03 6.91
C ASP A 16 26.65 -6.52 7.30
N LEU A 17 26.09 -5.61 6.50
CA LEU A 17 24.74 -5.07 6.73
C LEU A 17 23.68 -6.17 6.71
N LEU A 18 23.71 -7.05 5.70
CA LEU A 18 22.78 -8.18 5.61
C LEU A 18 22.91 -9.10 6.83
N THR A 19 24.14 -9.41 7.24
CA THR A 19 24.42 -10.25 8.42
C THR A 19 23.86 -9.62 9.70
N THR A 20 24.13 -8.33 9.92
CA THR A 20 23.61 -7.60 11.08
C THR A 20 22.09 -7.57 11.09
N SER A 21 21.45 -7.17 9.99
CA SER A 21 19.99 -7.07 9.93
C SER A 21 19.31 -8.43 10.07
N VAL A 22 19.88 -9.51 9.52
CA VAL A 22 19.37 -10.88 9.75
C VAL A 22 19.49 -11.27 11.22
N ASN A 23 20.62 -10.97 11.88
CA ASN A 23 20.79 -11.28 13.30
C ASN A 23 19.85 -10.47 14.21
N ASP A 24 19.59 -9.21 13.86
CA ASP A 24 18.58 -8.38 14.54
C ASP A 24 17.19 -9.02 14.42
N LEU A 25 16.81 -9.45 13.22
CA LEU A 25 15.54 -10.13 12.98
C LEU A 25 15.44 -11.46 13.74
N ILE A 26 16.50 -12.28 13.75
CA ILE A 26 16.57 -13.53 14.52
C ILE A 26 16.38 -13.25 16.02
N THR A 27 17.00 -12.20 16.52
CA THR A 27 16.90 -11.79 17.92
C THR A 27 15.45 -11.44 18.27
N GLU A 28 14.80 -10.60 17.47
CA GLU A 28 13.39 -10.21 17.68
C GLU A 28 12.45 -11.43 17.59
N LEU A 29 12.70 -12.35 16.66
CA LEU A 29 11.94 -13.60 16.54
C LEU A 29 12.09 -14.50 17.78
N SER A 30 13.27 -14.50 18.41
CA SER A 30 13.57 -15.34 19.59
C SER A 30 12.87 -14.84 20.86
N TYR A 31 12.52 -13.57 20.94
CA TYR A 31 11.80 -12.97 22.08
C TYR A 31 10.27 -13.04 21.96
N SER A 32 9.72 -13.40 20.80
CA SER A 32 8.26 -13.50 20.63
C SER A 32 7.71 -14.72 21.39
N PRO A 33 6.68 -14.55 22.25
CA PRO A 33 6.08 -15.67 22.97
C PRO A 33 5.59 -16.77 22.01
N SER A 34 5.67 -18.02 22.46
CA SER A 34 5.30 -19.19 21.66
C SER A 34 3.94 -19.03 20.96
N ARG A 35 3.91 -19.33 19.65
CA ARG A 35 2.78 -19.30 18.68
C ARG A 35 1.51 -20.12 19.04
N LYS A 36 1.26 -20.43 20.32
CA LYS A 36 0.07 -21.17 20.75
C LYS A 36 -1.07 -20.18 21.03
N SER A 37 -2.06 -20.18 20.14
CA SER A 37 -3.32 -19.42 20.16
C SER A 37 -3.25 -18.02 19.55
N MET A 38 -3.49 -17.95 18.24
CA MET A 38 -4.19 -16.82 17.60
C MET A 38 -4.67 -17.32 16.23
N ALA A 39 -5.69 -18.17 16.27
CA ALA A 39 -6.30 -18.77 15.09
C ALA A 39 -7.23 -17.81 14.30
N ASP A 40 -7.24 -16.50 14.61
CA ASP A 40 -8.29 -15.59 14.12
C ASP A 40 -7.81 -14.31 13.40
N ASN A 41 -6.52 -14.08 13.23
CA ASN A 41 -6.07 -12.87 12.50
C ASN A 41 -5.49 -13.21 11.12
N LYS A 42 -6.26 -12.85 10.09
CA LYS A 42 -5.94 -12.82 8.64
C LYS A 42 -4.82 -11.83 8.27
N THR A 43 -3.82 -11.67 9.13
CA THR A 43 -2.66 -10.82 8.89
C THR A 43 -1.43 -11.71 8.94
N ASP A 44 -0.39 -11.38 8.19
CA ASP A 44 0.90 -12.05 8.33
C ASP A 44 1.45 -11.81 9.75
N VAL A 45 1.21 -12.74 10.67
CA VAL A 45 1.63 -12.73 12.09
C VAL A 45 3.01 -13.40 12.26
N ARG A 46 3.72 -13.72 11.16
CA ARG A 46 4.91 -14.60 11.23
C ARG A 46 6.16 -13.90 11.71
N ILE A 47 6.25 -12.58 11.51
CA ILE A 47 7.35 -11.73 11.95
C ILE A 47 6.80 -10.69 12.93
N PRO A 48 7.41 -10.49 14.11
CA PRO A 48 7.00 -9.50 15.08
C PRO A 48 6.85 -8.12 14.45
N ARG A 49 5.86 -7.34 14.90
CA ARG A 49 5.73 -5.94 14.47
C ARG A 49 6.46 -5.08 15.48
N GLY A 50 7.38 -4.24 15.01
CA GLY A 50 8.10 -3.31 15.86
C GLY A 50 9.15 -2.52 15.07
N PRO A 51 9.58 -1.34 15.56
CA PRO A 51 10.49 -0.48 14.82
C PRO A 51 11.81 -1.16 14.41
N LYS A 52 12.41 -1.95 15.31
CA LYS A 52 13.65 -2.70 15.03
C LYS A 52 13.45 -3.79 13.99
N THR A 53 12.37 -4.56 14.12
CA THR A 53 12.03 -5.63 13.18
C THR A 53 11.75 -5.07 11.78
N GLU A 54 11.03 -3.96 11.70
CA GLU A 54 10.75 -3.30 10.42
C GLU A 54 12.02 -2.70 9.80
N GLU A 55 12.91 -2.10 10.59
CA GLU A 55 14.18 -1.60 10.08
C GLU A 55 15.08 -2.73 9.55
N ALA A 56 15.19 -3.83 10.30
CA ALA A 56 15.90 -5.03 9.88
C ALA A 56 15.34 -5.58 8.56
N ARG A 57 14.00 -5.70 8.45
CA ARG A 57 13.32 -6.16 7.23
C ARG A 57 13.64 -5.26 6.03
N LYS A 58 13.54 -3.94 6.19
CA LYS A 58 13.86 -2.95 5.15
C LYS A 58 15.28 -3.12 4.65
N CYS A 59 16.23 -3.24 5.59
CA CYS A 59 17.65 -3.43 5.27
C CYS A 59 17.90 -4.76 4.57
N ILE A 60 17.30 -5.87 5.02
CA ILE A 60 17.44 -7.18 4.37
C ILE A 60 16.95 -7.14 2.93
N ILE A 61 15.75 -6.61 2.66
CA ILE A 61 15.18 -6.54 1.31
C ILE A 61 16.07 -5.66 0.41
N ALA A 62 16.44 -4.48 0.89
CA ALA A 62 17.31 -3.55 0.17
C ALA A 62 18.70 -4.15 -0.12
N ALA A 63 19.27 -4.85 0.86
CA ALA A 63 20.56 -5.51 0.78
C ALA A 63 20.51 -6.85 0.07
N ALA A 64 19.35 -7.42 -0.25
CA ALA A 64 19.23 -8.59 -1.12
C ALA A 64 19.28 -8.21 -2.61
N GLY A 65 18.60 -7.13 -3.00
CA GLY A 65 18.63 -6.62 -4.37
C GLY A 65 19.94 -5.93 -4.76
N SER A 66 20.64 -5.31 -3.79
CA SER A 66 21.87 -4.55 -4.05
C SER A 66 23.09 -5.40 -4.48
N PRO A 67 23.36 -6.57 -3.86
CA PRO A 67 24.35 -7.53 -4.33
C PRO A 67 24.01 -8.10 -5.70
N GLU A 68 22.74 -8.44 -5.96
CA GLU A 68 22.29 -8.92 -7.28
C GLU A 68 22.68 -7.90 -8.37
N ALA A 69 22.34 -6.62 -8.17
CA ALA A 69 22.73 -5.54 -9.07
C ALA A 69 24.25 -5.33 -9.18
N THR A 70 25.03 -5.76 -8.20
CA THR A 70 26.50 -5.63 -8.18
C THR A 70 27.20 -6.82 -8.86
N VAL A 71 26.63 -8.02 -8.80
CA VAL A 71 27.22 -9.24 -9.37
C VAL A 71 26.72 -9.55 -10.78
N LEU A 72 25.52 -9.12 -11.14
CA LEU A 72 24.98 -9.33 -12.47
C LEU A 72 25.71 -8.49 -13.52
N THR A 73 25.97 -9.09 -14.68
CA THR A 73 26.37 -8.31 -15.85
C THR A 73 25.22 -7.40 -16.27
N PRO A 74 25.52 -6.24 -16.89
CA PRO A 74 24.46 -5.36 -17.41
C PRO A 74 23.48 -6.08 -18.34
N GLN A 75 23.97 -7.00 -19.19
CA GLN A 75 23.14 -7.76 -20.12
C GLN A 75 22.14 -8.65 -19.37
N TRP A 76 22.58 -9.34 -18.31
CA TRP A 76 21.69 -10.19 -17.53
C TRP A 76 20.65 -9.38 -16.77
N ARG A 77 21.06 -8.29 -16.10
CA ARG A 77 20.15 -7.45 -15.32
C ARG A 77 19.08 -6.82 -16.21
N LEU A 78 19.49 -6.19 -17.33
CA LEU A 78 18.55 -5.56 -18.25
C LEU A 78 17.66 -6.56 -18.95
N GLY A 79 18.22 -7.71 -19.36
CA GLY A 79 17.45 -8.79 -19.99
C GLY A 79 16.39 -9.38 -19.06
N HIS A 80 16.72 -9.60 -17.78
CA HIS A 80 15.78 -10.09 -16.78
C HIS A 80 14.63 -9.08 -16.56
N LEU A 81 14.96 -7.81 -16.31
CA LEU A 81 13.95 -6.78 -16.07
C LEU A 81 13.05 -6.51 -17.29
N ALA A 82 13.58 -6.59 -18.51
CA ALA A 82 12.83 -6.40 -19.74
C ALA A 82 11.67 -7.41 -19.92
N HIS A 83 11.76 -8.58 -19.28
CA HIS A 83 10.76 -9.65 -19.35
C HIS A 83 10.00 -9.85 -18.04
N SER A 84 10.25 -9.02 -17.01
CA SER A 84 9.67 -9.17 -15.67
C SER A 84 8.14 -9.20 -15.65
N TYR A 85 7.47 -8.53 -16.62
CA TYR A 85 6.01 -8.53 -16.72
C TYR A 85 5.41 -9.92 -16.96
N PHE A 86 6.19 -10.89 -17.47
CA PHE A 86 5.74 -12.28 -17.60
C PHE A 86 5.57 -12.97 -16.24
N VAL A 87 6.37 -12.59 -15.23
CA VAL A 87 6.23 -13.11 -13.87
C VAL A 87 4.89 -12.64 -13.28
N SER A 88 4.58 -11.35 -13.42
CA SER A 88 3.28 -10.81 -13.01
C SER A 88 2.12 -11.49 -13.75
N ARG A 89 2.24 -11.70 -15.07
CA ARG A 89 1.19 -12.37 -15.84
C ARG A 89 1.01 -13.83 -15.44
N ALA A 90 2.10 -14.55 -15.15
CA ALA A 90 2.04 -15.92 -14.63
C ALA A 90 1.29 -15.98 -13.29
N GLN A 91 1.52 -15.00 -12.40
CA GLN A 91 0.82 -14.91 -11.13
C GLN A 91 -0.69 -14.64 -11.33
N HIS A 92 -1.05 -13.75 -12.25
CA HIS A 92 -2.45 -13.51 -12.61
C HIS A 92 -3.13 -14.79 -13.09
N MET A 93 -2.48 -15.53 -14.00
CA MET A 93 -2.98 -16.79 -14.54
C MET A 93 -3.18 -17.83 -13.42
N ALA A 94 -2.24 -17.98 -12.50
CA ALA A 94 -2.36 -18.94 -11.39
C ALA A 94 -3.57 -18.64 -10.49
N VAL A 95 -3.86 -17.36 -10.22
CA VAL A 95 -5.03 -16.93 -9.42
C VAL A 95 -6.34 -17.01 -10.21
N GLU A 96 -6.33 -16.70 -11.51
CA GLU A 96 -7.50 -16.83 -12.40
C GLU A 96 -7.90 -18.30 -12.62
N TRP A 97 -6.94 -19.22 -12.56
CA TRP A 97 -7.16 -20.67 -12.70
C TRP A 97 -7.34 -21.39 -11.36
N ASP A 98 -7.45 -20.65 -10.26
CA ASP A 98 -7.63 -21.17 -8.91
C ASP A 98 -6.57 -22.21 -8.47
N ILE A 99 -5.36 -22.18 -9.04
CA ILE A 99 -4.29 -23.13 -8.72
C ILE A 99 -3.95 -23.13 -7.22
N PRO A 100 -3.80 -21.99 -6.54
CA PRO A 100 -3.58 -21.97 -5.09
C PRO A 100 -4.64 -22.74 -4.30
N GLN A 101 -5.91 -22.57 -4.66
CA GLN A 101 -7.04 -23.24 -4.00
C GLN A 101 -7.04 -24.74 -4.30
N LEU A 102 -6.82 -25.14 -5.55
CA LEU A 102 -6.73 -26.55 -5.95
C LEU A 102 -5.64 -27.30 -5.18
N LEU A 103 -4.49 -26.68 -4.99
CA LEU A 103 -3.36 -27.24 -4.22
C LEU A 103 -3.63 -27.25 -2.71
N ALA A 104 -4.37 -26.26 -2.19
CA ALA A 104 -4.78 -26.25 -0.79
C ALA A 104 -5.77 -27.39 -0.48
N ASP A 105 -6.72 -27.63 -1.38
CA ASP A 105 -7.79 -28.63 -1.19
C ASP A 105 -7.31 -30.06 -1.40
N SER A 106 -6.43 -30.27 -2.38
CA SER A 106 -6.05 -31.62 -2.84
C SER A 106 -4.59 -32.00 -2.52
N GLY A 107 -3.80 -31.07 -1.96
CA GLY A 107 -2.38 -31.24 -1.73
C GLY A 107 -1.52 -31.18 -3.01
N PRO A 108 -0.23 -31.53 -2.91
CA PRO A 108 0.69 -31.52 -4.04
C PRO A 108 0.20 -32.41 -5.20
N MET A 109 0.32 -31.94 -6.45
CA MET A 109 -0.21 -32.67 -7.61
C MET A 109 0.66 -32.53 -8.86
N HIS A 110 0.58 -33.57 -9.72
CA HIS A 110 1.26 -33.62 -11.00
C HIS A 110 0.64 -32.64 -12.01
N LEU A 111 1.45 -32.14 -12.96
CA LEU A 111 1.02 -31.20 -14.00
C LEU A 111 -0.18 -31.70 -14.80
N ASP A 112 -0.26 -32.99 -15.13
CA ASP A 112 -1.40 -33.54 -15.87
C ASP A 112 -2.72 -33.40 -15.10
N THR A 113 -2.66 -33.58 -13.77
CA THR A 113 -3.82 -33.41 -12.90
C THR A 113 -4.20 -31.93 -12.79
N LEU A 114 -3.22 -31.03 -12.66
CA LEU A 114 -3.45 -29.59 -12.68
C LEU A 114 -4.06 -29.14 -14.01
N ALA A 115 -3.49 -29.58 -15.13
CA ALA A 115 -3.96 -29.27 -16.48
C ALA A 115 -5.41 -29.72 -16.67
N SER A 116 -5.73 -30.95 -16.25
CA SER A 116 -7.10 -31.48 -16.28
C SER A 116 -8.08 -30.65 -15.43
N LYS A 117 -7.69 -30.25 -14.21
CA LYS A 117 -8.54 -29.44 -13.31
C LYS A 117 -8.74 -27.99 -13.75
N THR A 118 -7.73 -27.41 -14.42
CA THR A 118 -7.74 -26.02 -14.88
C THR A 118 -8.25 -25.85 -16.32
N GLY A 119 -8.39 -26.96 -17.07
CA GLY A 119 -8.77 -26.94 -18.48
C GLY A 119 -7.63 -26.53 -19.43
N ILE A 120 -6.38 -26.48 -18.95
CA ILE A 120 -5.22 -26.12 -19.77
C ILE A 120 -4.84 -27.32 -20.65
N VAL A 121 -4.82 -27.10 -21.96
CA VAL A 121 -4.63 -28.18 -22.94
C VAL A 121 -3.19 -28.70 -22.98
N ASP A 122 -2.21 -27.81 -22.81
CA ASP A 122 -0.79 -28.14 -22.96
C ASP A 122 -0.10 -28.16 -21.60
N THR A 123 0.05 -29.37 -21.04
CA THR A 123 0.73 -29.63 -19.77
C THR A 123 2.15 -29.07 -19.73
N ASN A 124 2.89 -29.09 -20.84
CA ASN A 124 4.27 -28.59 -20.88
C ASN A 124 4.30 -27.07 -20.73
N LYS A 125 3.37 -26.36 -21.36
CA LYS A 125 3.24 -24.90 -21.20
C LYS A 125 2.83 -24.53 -19.77
N LEU A 126 1.91 -25.27 -19.15
CA LEU A 126 1.61 -25.10 -17.73
C LEU A 126 2.84 -25.31 -16.86
N GLY A 127 3.65 -26.33 -17.16
CA GLY A 127 4.91 -26.58 -16.48
C GLY A 127 5.89 -25.40 -16.54
N LEU A 128 5.96 -24.68 -17.66
CA LEU A 128 6.78 -23.47 -17.78
C LEU A 128 6.28 -22.33 -16.88
N VAL A 129 4.95 -22.12 -16.83
CA VAL A 129 4.33 -21.11 -15.94
C VAL A 129 4.61 -21.45 -14.48
N MET A 130 4.36 -22.69 -14.07
CA MET A 130 4.55 -23.11 -12.68
C MET A 130 6.02 -23.03 -12.25
N ARG A 131 6.96 -23.46 -13.09
CA ARG A 131 8.40 -23.37 -12.77
C ARG A 131 8.91 -21.94 -12.69
N MET A 132 8.40 -21.03 -13.52
CA MET A 132 8.68 -19.60 -13.39
C MET A 132 8.25 -19.11 -11.99
N LEU A 133 7.02 -19.42 -11.57
CA LEU A 133 6.53 -19.02 -10.26
C LEU A 133 7.29 -19.69 -9.09
N CYS A 134 7.75 -20.93 -9.27
CA CYS A 134 8.64 -21.58 -8.31
C CYS A 134 9.99 -20.86 -8.18
N ALA A 135 10.59 -20.42 -9.29
CA ALA A 135 11.83 -19.65 -9.27
C ALA A 135 11.71 -18.29 -8.57
N HIS A 136 10.48 -17.78 -8.42
CA HIS A 136 10.15 -16.56 -7.70
C HIS A 136 9.56 -16.81 -6.29
N HIS A 137 9.67 -18.03 -5.76
CA HIS A 137 9.18 -18.39 -4.42
C HIS A 137 7.67 -18.12 -4.22
N ILE A 138 6.87 -18.47 -5.23
CA ILE A 138 5.39 -18.43 -5.17
C ILE A 138 4.78 -19.84 -5.11
N PHE A 139 5.49 -20.88 -5.58
CA PHE A 139 5.09 -22.28 -5.44
C PHE A 139 6.35 -23.15 -5.25
N SER A 140 6.18 -24.45 -5.00
CA SER A 140 7.29 -25.42 -4.93
C SER A 140 7.09 -26.60 -5.88
N GLU A 141 8.10 -26.94 -6.70
CA GLU A 141 8.16 -28.20 -7.45
C GLU A 141 8.86 -29.27 -6.58
N THR A 142 8.08 -30.12 -5.90
CA THR A 142 8.58 -31.07 -4.89
C THR A 142 9.16 -32.36 -5.48
N ALA A 143 8.77 -32.67 -6.71
CA ALA A 143 9.38 -33.66 -7.59
C ALA A 143 9.11 -33.24 -9.04
N LEU A 144 9.79 -33.84 -10.01
CA LEU A 144 9.60 -33.50 -11.42
C LEU A 144 8.12 -33.55 -11.82
N GLY A 145 7.55 -32.39 -12.19
CA GLY A 145 6.16 -32.26 -12.58
C GLY A 145 5.15 -32.22 -11.42
N ILE A 146 5.57 -32.31 -10.15
CA ILE A 146 4.70 -32.27 -8.97
C ILE A 146 4.86 -30.92 -8.25
N PHE A 147 3.76 -30.19 -8.12
CA PHE A 147 3.73 -28.85 -7.56
C PHE A 147 2.91 -28.78 -6.27
N ALA A 148 3.36 -27.96 -5.34
CA ALA A 148 2.70 -27.68 -4.06
C ALA A 148 2.64 -26.18 -3.81
N ASN A 149 1.68 -25.75 -2.99
CA ASN A 149 1.72 -24.41 -2.42
C ASN A 149 2.96 -24.26 -1.55
N ASP A 150 3.55 -23.08 -1.61
CA ASP A 150 4.52 -22.60 -0.63
C ASP A 150 3.86 -21.56 0.28
N GLU A 151 4.69 -20.77 0.96
CA GLU A 151 4.23 -19.73 1.88
C GLU A 151 3.39 -18.63 1.20
N ALA A 152 3.77 -18.18 0.01
CA ALA A 152 3.12 -17.08 -0.68
C ALA A 152 1.83 -17.54 -1.39
N SER A 153 1.85 -18.69 -2.08
CA SER A 153 0.63 -19.25 -2.68
C SER A 153 -0.38 -19.73 -1.65
N THR A 154 0.05 -20.20 -0.48
CA THR A 154 -0.89 -20.50 0.62
C THR A 154 -1.63 -19.24 1.08
N ALA A 155 -0.95 -18.09 1.14
CA ALA A 155 -1.60 -16.82 1.46
C ALA A 155 -2.62 -16.43 0.37
N LEU A 156 -2.31 -16.66 -0.90
CA LEU A 156 -3.28 -16.44 -2.00
C LEU A 156 -4.50 -17.36 -1.91
N ALA A 157 -4.35 -18.59 -1.42
CA ALA A 157 -5.47 -19.51 -1.23
C ALA A 157 -6.36 -19.14 -0.02
N THR A 158 -5.79 -18.52 1.02
CA THR A 158 -6.47 -18.30 2.31
C THR A 158 -6.95 -16.88 2.53
N ASP A 159 -6.39 -15.90 1.83
CA ASP A 159 -6.77 -14.49 1.90
C ASP A 159 -7.35 -14.02 0.56
N GLU A 160 -8.68 -14.00 0.48
CA GLU A 160 -9.42 -13.52 -0.68
C GLU A 160 -9.09 -12.06 -1.03
N ARG A 161 -8.76 -11.20 -0.04
CA ARG A 161 -8.38 -9.81 -0.31
C ARG A 161 -7.04 -9.75 -1.03
N LEU A 162 -6.09 -10.59 -0.64
CA LEU A 162 -4.80 -10.70 -1.30
C LEU A 162 -4.97 -11.24 -2.72
N ALA A 163 -5.74 -12.31 -2.89
CA ALA A 163 -6.05 -12.84 -4.22
C ALA A 163 -6.73 -11.79 -5.12
N ASN A 164 -7.69 -11.04 -4.59
CA ASN A 164 -8.36 -9.96 -5.32
C ASN A 164 -7.43 -8.80 -5.65
N THR A 165 -6.41 -8.53 -4.83
CA THR A 165 -5.36 -7.56 -5.16
C THR A 165 -4.58 -7.98 -6.40
N VAL A 166 -4.24 -9.27 -6.53
CA VAL A 166 -3.58 -9.83 -7.71
C VAL A 166 -4.49 -9.77 -8.94
N ARG A 167 -5.77 -10.15 -8.79
CA ARG A 167 -6.76 -10.05 -9.88
C ARG A 167 -6.95 -8.60 -10.34
N TYR A 168 -6.97 -7.67 -9.40
CA TYR A 168 -7.06 -6.24 -9.69
C TYR A 168 -5.83 -5.72 -10.45
N ALA A 169 -4.62 -6.19 -10.11
CA ALA A 169 -3.42 -5.87 -10.89
C ALA A 169 -3.50 -6.40 -12.34
N SER A 170 -4.06 -7.60 -12.55
CA SER A 170 -4.35 -8.16 -13.89
C SER A 170 -5.27 -7.23 -14.69
N PHE A 171 -6.31 -6.71 -14.03
CA PHE A 171 -7.26 -5.79 -14.63
C PHE A 171 -6.58 -4.53 -15.15
N LEU A 172 -5.65 -3.93 -14.40
CA LEU A 172 -4.91 -2.72 -14.80
C LEU A 172 -3.80 -2.97 -15.82
N PHE A 173 -3.42 -4.21 -16.10
CA PHE A 173 -2.31 -4.53 -16.99
C PHE A 173 -2.38 -3.85 -18.38
N PRO A 174 -3.56 -3.70 -19.04
CA PRO A 174 -3.66 -2.98 -20.32
C PRO A 174 -3.33 -1.49 -20.24
N THR A 175 -3.43 -0.84 -19.07
CA THR A 175 -3.10 0.59 -18.94
C THR A 175 -1.62 0.84 -19.22
N ALA A 176 -0.76 -0.13 -18.87
CA ALA A 176 0.68 -0.05 -19.09
C ALA A 176 1.07 0.02 -20.58
N ASP A 177 0.27 -0.59 -21.48
CA ASP A 177 0.50 -0.58 -22.92
C ASP A 177 0.18 0.79 -23.56
N VAL A 178 -0.87 1.44 -23.08
CA VAL A 178 -1.31 2.75 -23.62
C VAL A 178 -0.50 3.91 -23.05
N LEU A 179 0.00 3.79 -21.82
CA LEU A 179 0.66 4.87 -21.09
C LEU A 179 1.81 5.57 -21.86
N PRO A 180 2.74 4.87 -22.56
CA PRO A 180 3.81 5.52 -23.31
C PRO A 180 3.33 6.47 -24.41
N SER A 181 2.19 6.16 -25.04
CA SER A 181 1.59 7.02 -26.08
C SER A 181 0.95 8.27 -25.46
N LEU A 182 0.27 8.10 -24.33
CA LEU A 182 -0.38 9.18 -23.58
C LEU A 182 0.66 10.18 -23.05
N LEU A 183 1.76 9.70 -22.48
CA LEU A 183 2.85 10.56 -21.97
C LEU A 183 3.58 11.36 -23.07
N LYS A 184 3.40 11.02 -24.35
CA LYS A 184 3.94 11.77 -25.48
C LYS A 184 2.92 12.70 -26.13
N ASP A 185 1.64 12.57 -25.79
CA ASP A 185 0.58 13.44 -26.27
C ASP A 185 0.59 14.74 -25.44
N PRO A 186 0.81 15.91 -26.06
CA PRO A 186 0.97 17.16 -25.32
C PRO A 186 -0.31 17.63 -24.62
N VAL A 187 -1.49 17.22 -25.10
CA VAL A 187 -2.77 17.61 -24.49
C VAL A 187 -3.09 16.67 -23.35
N LEU A 188 -3.01 15.36 -23.59
CA LEU A 188 -3.39 14.37 -22.59
C LEU A 188 -2.37 14.25 -21.47
N CYS A 189 -1.08 14.37 -21.75
CA CYS A 189 -0.04 14.38 -20.72
C CYS A 189 -0.14 15.59 -19.78
N ALA A 190 -0.71 16.71 -20.26
CA ALA A 190 -0.95 17.89 -19.45
C ALA A 190 -2.31 17.88 -18.74
N SER A 191 -3.18 16.91 -19.06
CA SER A 191 -4.51 16.82 -18.48
C SER A 191 -4.49 16.12 -17.12
N TYR A 192 -5.27 16.70 -16.20
CA TYR A 192 -5.55 16.15 -14.89
C TYR A 192 -6.96 15.55 -14.79
N ALA A 193 -7.69 15.53 -15.90
CA ALA A 193 -9.04 14.96 -15.91
C ALA A 193 -8.96 13.43 -15.81
N PRO A 194 -9.74 12.78 -14.92
CA PRO A 194 -9.77 11.32 -14.81
C PRO A 194 -10.19 10.60 -16.10
N ARG A 195 -10.91 11.29 -16.99
CA ARG A 195 -11.36 10.77 -18.29
C ARG A 195 -10.31 10.87 -19.39
N ASP A 196 -9.26 11.67 -19.19
CA ASP A 196 -8.12 11.80 -20.10
C ASP A 196 -6.99 10.83 -19.73
N SER A 197 -7.29 9.78 -18.97
CA SER A 197 -6.30 8.91 -18.33
C SER A 197 -6.08 7.59 -19.10
N ALA A 198 -4.95 6.93 -18.86
CA ALA A 198 -4.66 5.62 -19.46
C ALA A 198 -5.71 4.57 -19.03
N PHE A 199 -6.20 4.68 -17.78
CA PHE A 199 -7.31 3.88 -17.27
C PHE A 199 -8.56 4.07 -18.11
N SER A 200 -8.98 5.33 -18.33
CA SER A 200 -10.24 5.63 -19.04
C SER A 200 -10.23 5.12 -20.47
N LYS A 201 -9.09 5.26 -21.15
CA LYS A 201 -8.89 4.86 -22.55
C LYS A 201 -8.85 3.36 -22.78
N THR A 202 -8.55 2.58 -21.74
CA THR A 202 -8.40 1.13 -21.86
C THR A 202 -9.62 0.43 -21.26
N ILE A 203 -9.75 0.49 -19.94
CA ILE A 203 -10.70 -0.36 -19.22
C ILE A 203 -11.88 0.46 -18.68
N GLY A 204 -11.67 1.75 -18.42
CA GLY A 204 -12.69 2.65 -17.90
C GLY A 204 -13.85 2.92 -18.85
N LYS A 205 -13.80 2.49 -20.13
CA LYS A 205 -14.85 2.72 -21.13
C LYS A 205 -15.25 4.21 -21.24
N GLY A 206 -14.29 5.11 -21.11
CA GLY A 206 -14.52 6.57 -21.10
C GLY A 206 -14.89 7.18 -19.74
N MET A 207 -15.01 6.36 -18.68
CA MET A 207 -15.20 6.79 -17.30
C MET A 207 -13.87 6.97 -16.57
N GLY A 208 -13.88 7.73 -15.48
CA GLY A 208 -12.75 7.78 -14.54
C GLY A 208 -12.66 6.53 -13.66
N GLN A 209 -11.53 6.31 -12.99
CA GLN A 209 -11.32 5.13 -12.15
C GLN A 209 -12.33 5.03 -11.00
N PHE A 210 -12.64 6.15 -10.34
CA PHE A 210 -13.65 6.20 -9.27
C PHE A 210 -15.04 5.83 -9.76
N GLU A 211 -15.46 6.42 -10.89
CA GLU A 211 -16.75 6.14 -11.54
C GLU A 211 -16.87 4.66 -11.93
N PHE A 212 -15.74 4.01 -12.25
CA PHE A 212 -15.72 2.62 -12.72
C PHE A 212 -15.63 1.57 -11.61
N LEU A 213 -14.76 1.75 -10.60
CA LEU A 213 -14.41 0.71 -9.63
C LEU A 213 -15.12 0.80 -8.28
N ASN A 214 -15.66 1.98 -7.93
CA ASN A 214 -16.35 2.27 -6.67
C ASN A 214 -15.58 2.00 -5.35
N TYR A 215 -14.37 1.39 -5.35
CA TYR A 215 -13.61 1.10 -4.12
C TYR A 215 -12.10 0.92 -4.34
N LEU A 216 -11.28 1.47 -3.44
CA LEU A 216 -9.87 1.11 -3.22
C LEU A 216 -9.56 1.07 -1.71
N HIS A 217 -8.65 0.19 -1.29
CA HIS A 217 -8.19 0.08 0.09
C HIS A 217 -6.85 0.78 0.29
N GLY A 218 -6.70 1.53 1.38
CA GLY A 218 -5.48 2.26 1.69
C GLY A 218 -4.33 1.40 2.24
N LEU A 219 -3.10 1.80 1.94
CA LEU A 219 -1.86 1.08 2.26
C LEU A 219 -1.28 1.39 3.67
N THR A 220 -1.84 2.35 4.40
CA THR A 220 -1.33 2.80 5.70
C THR A 220 -1.81 1.93 6.86
N ASP A 221 -0.91 1.52 7.76
CA ASP A 221 -1.26 0.84 9.01
C ASP A 221 -1.62 1.89 10.07
N VAL A 222 -2.87 1.84 10.56
CA VAL A 222 -3.38 2.82 11.52
C VAL A 222 -2.56 2.86 12.82
N ARG A 223 -1.90 1.77 13.22
CA ARG A 223 -1.10 1.70 14.44
C ARG A 223 0.23 2.47 14.37
N GLY A 224 0.60 2.99 13.20
CA GLY A 224 1.81 3.80 13.05
C GLY A 224 1.71 5.21 13.66
N TYR A 225 0.53 5.62 14.12
CA TYR A 225 0.27 6.88 14.79
C TYR A 225 -0.18 6.63 16.24
N PRO A 226 0.22 7.45 17.23
CA PRO A 226 -0.09 7.25 18.65
C PRO A 226 -1.55 7.61 18.97
N TRP A 227 -2.49 6.82 18.47
CA TRP A 227 -3.93 7.06 18.63
C TRP A 227 -4.40 7.02 20.08
N GLU A 228 -3.73 6.31 20.97
CA GLU A 228 -4.09 6.23 22.40
C GLU A 228 -4.06 7.60 23.08
N ASP A 229 -3.26 8.53 22.53
CA ASP A 229 -3.19 9.91 23.00
C ASP A 229 -4.35 10.78 22.50
N ILE A 230 -5.05 10.35 21.46
CA ILE A 230 -6.14 11.10 20.85
C ILE A 230 -7.49 10.51 21.23
N LEU A 231 -7.63 9.18 21.19
CA LEU A 231 -8.87 8.44 21.43
C LEU A 231 -9.20 8.38 22.93
N ARG A 232 -9.49 9.55 23.51
CA ARG A 232 -9.88 9.74 24.91
C ARG A 232 -10.91 10.86 25.02
N ASN A 233 -11.69 10.84 26.10
CA ASN A 233 -12.58 11.94 26.49
C ASN A 233 -13.62 12.35 25.43
N GLY A 234 -14.10 11.41 24.61
CA GLY A 234 -15.09 11.68 23.57
C GLY A 234 -14.54 12.39 22.35
N ALA A 235 -13.27 12.15 22.01
CA ALA A 235 -12.61 12.75 20.85
C ALA A 235 -13.38 12.52 19.55
N VAL A 236 -13.35 13.49 18.64
CA VAL A 236 -14.02 13.41 17.35
C VAL A 236 -12.99 13.20 16.25
N VAL A 237 -13.14 12.11 15.50
CA VAL A 237 -12.28 11.77 14.35
C VAL A 237 -13.12 11.80 13.09
N VAL A 238 -12.82 12.73 12.19
CA VAL A 238 -13.50 12.88 10.89
C VAL A 238 -12.67 12.20 9.81
N ASP A 239 -13.18 11.13 9.22
CA ASP A 239 -12.60 10.39 8.08
C ASP A 239 -13.15 11.00 6.78
N VAL A 240 -12.36 11.89 6.17
CA VAL A 240 -12.77 12.72 5.02
C VAL A 240 -12.45 11.97 3.72
N GLY A 241 -13.47 11.71 2.90
CA GLY A 241 -13.35 10.79 1.77
C GLY A 241 -13.17 9.34 2.24
N GLY A 242 -13.87 8.96 3.31
CA GLY A 242 -13.61 7.71 4.04
C GLY A 242 -14.10 6.43 3.37
N GLY A 243 -14.82 6.52 2.24
CA GLY A 243 -15.41 5.39 1.53
C GLY A 243 -16.35 4.58 2.42
N LEU A 244 -16.05 3.29 2.63
CA LEU A 244 -16.79 2.44 3.57
C LEU A 244 -16.51 2.74 5.05
N GLY A 245 -15.65 3.70 5.38
CA GLY A 245 -15.23 3.99 6.75
C GLY A 245 -14.19 3.01 7.29
N SER A 246 -13.36 2.43 6.41
CA SER A 246 -12.38 1.41 6.81
C SER A 246 -11.34 1.93 7.80
N SER A 247 -11.06 3.24 7.80
CA SER A 247 -10.16 3.90 8.74
C SER A 247 -10.75 3.92 10.15
N ILE A 248 -12.00 4.36 10.28
CA ILE A 248 -12.72 4.33 11.56
C ILE A 248 -12.89 2.89 12.06
N GLN A 249 -13.25 1.95 11.18
CA GLN A 249 -13.33 0.53 11.53
C GLN A 249 -11.99 0.00 12.05
N ALA A 250 -10.88 0.35 11.39
CA ALA A 250 -9.55 -0.06 11.82
C ALA A 250 -9.17 0.52 13.19
N LEU A 251 -9.52 1.77 13.51
CA LEU A 251 -9.32 2.33 14.85
C LEU A 251 -10.11 1.54 15.90
N ARG A 252 -11.39 1.25 15.64
CA ARG A 252 -12.22 0.46 16.56
C ARG A 252 -11.65 -0.94 16.78
N THR A 253 -11.19 -1.61 15.73
CA THR A 253 -10.65 -2.97 15.82
C THR A 253 -9.28 -3.03 16.51
N ASN A 254 -8.38 -2.08 16.23
CA ASN A 254 -7.01 -2.11 16.78
C ASN A 254 -6.92 -1.48 18.17
N PHE A 255 -7.87 -0.64 18.57
CA PHE A 255 -7.94 -0.02 19.89
C PHE A 255 -9.29 -0.34 20.57
N PRO A 256 -9.57 -1.64 20.86
CA PRO A 256 -10.88 -2.07 21.37
C PRO A 256 -11.26 -1.39 22.68
N ASP A 257 -10.28 -1.17 23.56
CA ASP A 257 -10.49 -0.50 24.86
C ASP A 257 -10.85 0.98 24.73
N ARG A 258 -10.67 1.58 23.54
CA ARG A 258 -10.97 2.98 23.23
C ARG A 258 -12.26 3.17 22.43
N GLN A 259 -12.96 2.09 22.06
CA GLN A 259 -14.12 2.16 21.16
C GLN A 259 -15.26 3.09 21.62
N ASN A 260 -15.35 3.35 22.92
CA ASN A 260 -16.36 4.23 23.51
C ASN A 260 -15.80 5.63 23.88
N ASP A 261 -14.51 5.85 23.67
CA ASP A 261 -13.80 7.08 24.04
C ASP A 261 -13.69 8.07 22.88
N PHE A 262 -14.19 7.72 21.69
CA PHE A 262 -14.22 8.58 20.52
C PHE A 262 -15.48 8.37 19.67
N VAL A 263 -15.80 9.38 18.87
CA VAL A 263 -16.83 9.34 17.83
C VAL A 263 -16.13 9.41 16.47
N GLY A 264 -16.35 8.40 15.64
CA GLY A 264 -15.90 8.39 14.24
C GLY A 264 -16.98 8.97 13.33
N ILE A 265 -16.62 9.95 12.49
CA ILE A 265 -17.51 10.53 11.49
C ILE A 265 -16.93 10.22 10.12
N VAL A 266 -17.60 9.38 9.33
CA VAL A 266 -17.22 9.07 7.95
C VAL A 266 -17.94 10.05 7.03
N GLN A 267 -17.16 10.78 6.24
CA GLN A 267 -17.64 11.77 5.27
C GLN A 267 -17.33 11.32 3.85
N ASP A 268 -18.35 11.26 2.99
CA ASP A 268 -18.19 10.91 1.58
C ASP A 268 -19.40 11.38 0.73
N GLN A 269 -19.34 11.15 -0.57
CA GLN A 269 -20.40 11.44 -1.53
C GLN A 269 -21.68 10.64 -1.22
N PRO A 270 -22.88 11.12 -1.64
CA PRO A 270 -24.16 10.50 -1.27
C PRO A 270 -24.23 8.99 -1.54
N GLY A 271 -23.90 8.57 -2.77
CA GLY A 271 -23.94 7.15 -3.15
C GLY A 271 -22.94 6.28 -2.39
N MET A 272 -21.80 6.85 -1.99
CA MET A 272 -20.81 6.14 -1.17
C MET A 272 -21.32 5.98 0.27
N ILE A 273 -21.97 7.00 0.83
CA ILE A 273 -22.58 6.89 2.16
C ILE A 273 -23.71 5.85 2.23
N GLU A 274 -24.47 5.65 1.14
CA GLU A 274 -25.46 4.56 1.06
C GLU A 274 -24.79 3.19 1.21
N HIS A 275 -23.71 2.94 0.45
CA HIS A 275 -22.97 1.68 0.56
C HIS A 275 -22.27 1.51 1.92
N ALA A 276 -21.68 2.58 2.47
CA ALA A 276 -21.09 2.57 3.80
C ALA A 276 -22.16 2.21 4.85
N THR A 277 -23.37 2.77 4.73
CA THR A 277 -24.49 2.47 5.62
C THR A 277 -24.84 0.98 5.59
N ALA A 278 -24.98 0.39 4.41
CA ALA A 278 -25.24 -1.04 4.27
C ALA A 278 -24.11 -1.90 4.87
N HIS A 279 -22.85 -1.51 4.66
CA HIS A 279 -21.69 -2.20 5.24
C HIS A 279 -21.67 -2.14 6.77
N TRP A 280 -21.86 -0.96 7.36
CA TRP A 280 -21.84 -0.78 8.82
C TRP A 280 -23.05 -1.42 9.51
N GLN A 281 -24.24 -1.41 8.88
CA GLN A 281 -25.40 -2.16 9.38
C GLN A 281 -25.13 -3.66 9.50
N LYS A 282 -24.34 -4.21 8.57
CA LYS A 282 -23.94 -5.63 8.59
C LYS A 282 -22.81 -5.92 9.57
N THR A 283 -21.85 -5.01 9.72
CA THR A 283 -20.57 -5.28 10.41
C THR A 283 -20.51 -4.78 11.86
N ASP A 284 -21.09 -3.61 12.17
CA ASP A 284 -21.17 -3.05 13.53
C ASP A 284 -22.41 -2.13 13.66
N PRO A 285 -23.64 -2.70 13.65
CA PRO A 285 -24.86 -1.91 13.74
C PRO A 285 -24.99 -1.17 15.08
N ARG A 286 -24.34 -1.67 16.14
CA ARG A 286 -24.35 -1.05 17.46
C ARG A 286 -23.66 0.31 17.43
N ALA A 287 -22.52 0.43 16.74
CA ALA A 287 -21.81 1.70 16.63
C ALA A 287 -22.65 2.80 15.96
N LEU A 288 -23.47 2.44 14.95
CA LEU A 288 -24.42 3.37 14.35
C LEU A 288 -25.52 3.75 15.34
N ALA A 289 -26.12 2.77 16.02
CA ALA A 289 -27.23 2.99 16.94
C ALA A 289 -26.87 3.87 18.15
N THR A 290 -25.63 3.75 18.65
CA THR A 290 -25.14 4.58 19.77
C THR A 290 -24.59 5.92 19.33
N GLY A 291 -24.43 6.15 18.02
CA GLY A 291 -23.79 7.35 17.47
C GLY A 291 -22.26 7.39 17.66
N ALA A 292 -21.64 6.25 18.04
CA ALA A 292 -20.18 6.11 18.09
C ALA A 292 -19.55 6.14 16.68
N VAL A 293 -20.33 5.76 15.66
CA VAL A 293 -20.01 5.99 14.26
C VAL A 293 -21.16 6.75 13.60
N LYS A 294 -20.82 7.81 12.88
CA LYS A 294 -21.77 8.62 12.10
C LYS A 294 -21.34 8.59 10.65
N LEU A 295 -22.30 8.39 9.75
CA LEU A 295 -22.08 8.42 8.31
C LEU A 295 -22.74 9.70 7.78
N THR A 296 -21.96 10.56 7.13
CA THR A 296 -22.40 11.90 6.74
C THR A 296 -22.08 12.14 5.28
N THR A 297 -23.08 12.52 4.50
CA THR A 297 -22.84 13.01 3.15
C THR A 297 -22.10 14.34 3.21
N HIS A 298 -20.95 14.41 2.55
CA HIS A 298 -20.18 15.64 2.45
C HIS A 298 -19.27 15.63 1.22
N ASP A 299 -19.25 16.75 0.53
CA ASP A 299 -18.28 17.06 -0.51
C ASP A 299 -17.19 17.96 0.09
N PHE A 300 -15.97 17.45 0.16
CA PHE A 300 -14.81 18.11 0.78
C PHE A 300 -14.30 19.35 0.03
N PHE A 301 -14.84 19.65 -1.16
CA PHE A 301 -14.63 20.93 -1.82
C PHE A 301 -15.49 22.06 -1.25
N ASN A 302 -16.39 21.73 -0.33
CA ASN A 302 -17.14 22.70 0.45
C ASN A 302 -16.59 22.80 1.87
N GLU A 303 -17.04 23.83 2.58
CA GLU A 303 -16.72 24.00 4.00
C GLU A 303 -17.10 22.75 4.83
N ASN A 304 -16.18 22.24 5.63
CA ASN A 304 -16.45 21.05 6.43
C ASN A 304 -17.51 21.36 7.50
N PRO A 305 -18.62 20.57 7.58
CA PRO A 305 -19.72 20.82 8.50
C PRO A 305 -19.37 20.49 9.96
N VAL A 306 -18.35 19.66 10.19
CA VAL A 306 -17.88 19.34 11.53
C VAL A 306 -16.82 20.38 11.91
N LYS A 307 -17.02 21.09 13.02
CA LYS A 307 -16.11 22.11 13.53
C LYS A 307 -15.45 21.64 14.83
N GLY A 308 -14.17 21.98 15.00
CA GLY A 308 -13.39 21.69 16.20
C GLY A 308 -13.20 20.21 16.51
N ALA A 309 -13.21 19.33 15.49
CA ALA A 309 -12.85 17.93 15.67
C ALA A 309 -11.39 17.78 16.12
N ASP A 310 -11.09 16.71 16.85
CA ASP A 310 -9.72 16.42 17.32
C ASP A 310 -8.83 16.03 16.13
N VAL A 311 -9.38 15.29 15.17
CA VAL A 311 -8.69 14.86 13.95
C VAL A 311 -9.60 15.03 12.74
N TYR A 312 -9.05 15.62 11.68
CA TYR A 312 -9.54 15.48 10.31
C TYR A 312 -8.54 14.61 9.54
N TRP A 313 -8.98 13.50 8.97
CA TRP A 313 -8.11 12.49 8.41
C TRP A 313 -8.44 12.24 6.94
N PHE A 314 -7.46 12.48 6.06
CA PHE A 314 -7.47 11.97 4.69
C PHE A 314 -6.60 10.72 4.62
N ARG A 315 -7.15 9.56 4.24
CA ARG A 315 -6.39 8.32 4.10
C ARG A 315 -6.61 7.70 2.72
N SER A 316 -5.55 7.65 1.92
CA SER A 316 -5.61 7.22 0.51
C SER A 316 -6.64 8.00 -0.29
N VAL A 317 -6.56 9.33 -0.17
CA VAL A 317 -7.43 10.30 -0.86
C VAL A 317 -6.58 11.30 -1.65
N ILE A 318 -5.51 11.82 -1.05
CA ILE A 318 -4.77 12.96 -1.64
C ILE A 318 -4.04 12.60 -2.94
N VAL A 319 -3.79 11.32 -3.16
CA VAL A 319 -3.16 10.77 -4.36
C VAL A 319 -4.01 10.98 -5.62
N ASP A 320 -5.31 11.22 -5.47
CA ASP A 320 -6.24 11.38 -6.57
C ASP A 320 -6.41 12.82 -7.05
N TRP A 321 -5.89 13.78 -6.27
CA TRP A 321 -6.17 15.21 -6.44
C TRP A 321 -4.90 15.99 -6.71
N HIS A 322 -5.02 17.10 -7.47
CA HIS A 322 -3.91 17.99 -7.78
C HIS A 322 -3.73 19.09 -6.74
N ASN A 323 -2.64 19.85 -6.86
CA ASN A 323 -2.23 20.78 -5.81
C ASN A 323 -3.28 21.85 -5.51
N GLU A 324 -3.93 22.41 -6.53
CA GLU A 324 -4.98 23.43 -6.36
C GLU A 324 -6.19 22.89 -5.60
N ASP A 325 -6.63 21.67 -5.94
CA ASP A 325 -7.71 20.97 -5.25
C ASP A 325 -7.36 20.69 -3.78
N LEU A 326 -6.15 20.17 -3.54
CA LEU A 326 -5.68 19.91 -2.18
C LEU A 326 -5.56 21.19 -1.35
N ILE A 327 -5.12 22.30 -1.94
CA ILE A 327 -5.09 23.60 -1.25
C ILE A 327 -6.50 24.00 -0.82
N THR A 328 -7.50 23.86 -1.70
CA THR A 328 -8.91 24.12 -1.37
C THR A 328 -9.39 23.21 -0.23
N MET A 329 -9.21 21.90 -0.37
CA MET A 329 -9.62 20.89 0.62
C MET A 329 -8.99 21.16 2.00
N PHE A 330 -7.67 21.34 2.04
CA PHE A 330 -6.95 21.61 3.28
C PHE A 330 -7.30 22.96 3.88
N THR A 331 -7.63 23.97 3.06
CA THR A 331 -8.12 25.27 3.56
C THR A 331 -9.48 25.11 4.26
N HIS A 332 -10.40 24.31 3.72
CA HIS A 332 -11.67 24.02 4.38
C HIS A 332 -11.49 23.27 5.70
N ILE A 333 -10.55 22.31 5.75
CA ILE A 333 -10.18 21.65 7.01
C ILE A 333 -9.58 22.65 8.00
N LYS A 334 -8.60 23.45 7.57
CA LYS A 334 -7.96 24.48 8.40
C LYS A 334 -8.99 25.43 9.02
N ASN A 335 -10.00 25.86 8.26
CA ASN A 335 -11.09 26.71 8.76
C ASN A 335 -12.04 26.00 9.74
N ALA A 336 -12.05 24.67 9.76
CA ALA A 336 -12.82 23.86 10.70
C ALA A 336 -12.01 23.47 11.95
N MET A 337 -10.70 23.68 11.97
CA MET A 337 -9.82 23.35 13.09
C MET A 337 -9.94 24.34 14.25
N THR A 338 -9.72 23.85 15.47
CA THR A 338 -9.57 24.67 16.68
C THR A 338 -8.09 24.69 17.10
N PRO A 339 -7.50 25.89 17.31
CA PRO A 339 -6.12 26.04 17.78
C PRO A 339 -5.85 25.28 19.08
N GLY A 340 -4.67 24.66 19.18
CA GLY A 340 -4.21 23.88 20.32
C GLY A 340 -4.92 22.53 20.51
N LYS A 341 -5.84 22.16 19.61
CA LYS A 341 -6.65 20.94 19.71
C LYS A 341 -6.58 20.10 18.43
N SER A 342 -7.04 20.68 17.33
CA SER A 342 -7.29 19.96 16.08
C SER A 342 -5.99 19.66 15.34
N ARG A 343 -5.96 18.54 14.63
CA ARG A 343 -4.91 18.21 13.67
C ARG A 343 -5.48 17.70 12.37
N LEU A 344 -4.77 17.96 11.28
CA LEU A 344 -4.99 17.29 10.00
C LEU A 344 -4.02 16.11 9.93
N LEU A 345 -4.54 14.89 9.73
CA LEU A 345 -3.73 13.71 9.45
C LEU A 345 -3.88 13.34 7.98
N ILE A 346 -2.76 13.02 7.33
CA ILE A 346 -2.72 12.52 5.96
C ILE A 346 -2.05 11.14 6.01
N GLY A 347 -2.83 10.10 5.76
CA GLY A 347 -2.35 8.72 5.69
C GLY A 347 -2.09 8.30 4.26
N GLU A 348 -0.86 8.39 3.79
CA GLU A 348 -0.50 8.12 2.40
C GLU A 348 0.89 7.48 2.23
N TYR A 349 1.11 6.81 1.11
CA TYR A 349 2.46 6.55 0.64
C TYR A 349 3.10 7.86 0.14
N MET A 350 4.24 8.27 0.69
CA MET A 350 4.99 9.41 0.18
C MET A 350 6.19 8.89 -0.62
N MET A 351 6.39 9.44 -1.81
CA MET A 351 7.51 9.07 -2.65
C MET A 351 8.81 9.44 -1.95
N HIS A 352 9.65 8.45 -1.69
CA HIS A 352 10.98 8.65 -1.10
C HIS A 352 12.04 8.64 -2.22
N PRO A 353 12.61 9.80 -2.59
CA PRO A 353 13.62 9.87 -3.64
C PRO A 353 14.86 9.04 -3.34
N THR A 354 15.48 8.45 -4.35
CA THR A 354 16.70 7.61 -4.17
C THR A 354 17.88 8.38 -3.57
N CYS A 355 17.87 9.71 -3.69
CA CYS A 355 18.83 10.63 -3.06
C CYS A 355 18.49 11.02 -1.61
N GLY A 356 17.40 10.49 -1.06
CA GLY A 356 16.87 10.80 0.28
C GLY A 356 15.90 11.97 0.29
N ASP A 357 15.27 12.17 1.44
CA ASP A 357 14.40 13.29 1.78
C ASP A 357 14.79 13.81 3.18
N THR A 358 14.63 15.11 3.46
CA THR A 358 15.02 15.69 4.75
C THR A 358 14.08 15.31 5.89
N MET A 359 12.85 14.89 5.57
CA MET A 359 11.80 14.53 6.53
C MET A 359 11.65 13.00 6.68
N LEU A 360 12.41 12.20 5.95
CA LEU A 360 12.43 10.74 6.04
C LEU A 360 13.81 10.20 6.48
N PRO A 361 13.85 9.06 7.19
CA PRO A 361 15.11 8.43 7.55
C PRO A 361 15.83 7.89 6.31
N ASN A 362 17.14 8.14 6.22
CA ASN A 362 17.98 7.51 5.21
C ASN A 362 18.33 6.07 5.62
N ALA A 363 18.30 5.17 4.64
CA ALA A 363 18.87 3.83 4.80
C ALA A 363 20.37 3.90 5.15
N PRO A 364 20.89 2.90 5.90
CA PRO A 364 22.31 2.83 6.19
C PRO A 364 23.13 2.62 4.90
N PRO A 365 24.32 3.25 4.78
CA PRO A 365 25.21 3.01 3.64
C PRO A 365 25.68 1.54 3.62
N PRO A 366 25.94 0.96 2.44
CA PRO A 366 26.00 1.58 1.11
C PRO A 366 24.67 1.49 0.33
N LEU A 367 23.54 1.27 1.01
CA LEU A 367 22.24 1.22 0.33
C LEU A 367 21.87 2.57 -0.29
N LEU A 368 20.96 2.55 -1.27
CA LEU A 368 20.27 3.76 -1.69
C LEU A 368 19.53 4.34 -0.48
N LYS A 369 19.55 5.66 -0.32
CA LYS A 369 18.99 6.34 0.86
C LYS A 369 17.51 6.04 1.08
N ASN A 370 16.77 5.74 0.02
CA ASN A 370 15.39 5.30 0.10
C ASN A 370 15.22 3.79 0.28
N TYR A 371 16.21 3.02 0.72
CA TYR A 371 16.10 1.55 0.83
C TYR A 371 15.89 0.81 -0.51
N GLY A 372 16.04 1.45 -1.67
CA GLY A 372 16.09 0.79 -2.99
C GLY A 372 14.92 -0.18 -3.23
N GLU A 373 15.23 -1.48 -3.36
CA GLU A 373 14.27 -2.55 -3.65
C GLU A 373 13.08 -2.59 -2.68
N PHE A 374 13.28 -2.24 -1.40
CA PHE A 374 12.18 -2.16 -0.44
C PHE A 374 11.11 -1.13 -0.85
N GLN A 375 11.54 0.02 -1.40
CA GLN A 375 10.62 1.07 -1.88
C GLN A 375 10.11 0.81 -3.30
N ALA A 376 10.62 -0.20 -4.01
CA ALA A 376 10.25 -0.45 -5.40
C ALA A 376 8.74 -0.66 -5.57
N MET A 377 8.09 -1.35 -4.64
CA MET A 377 6.63 -1.54 -4.66
C MET A 377 5.87 -0.21 -4.55
N GLY A 378 6.32 0.72 -3.71
CA GLY A 378 5.69 2.04 -3.57
C GLY A 378 5.85 2.89 -4.82
N LEU A 379 7.03 2.82 -5.46
CA LEU A 379 7.28 3.50 -6.73
C LEU A 379 6.46 2.91 -7.88
N ILE A 380 6.32 1.59 -7.95
CA ILE A 380 5.44 0.92 -8.92
C ILE A 380 3.98 1.32 -8.67
N GLY A 381 3.54 1.35 -7.40
CA GLY A 381 2.22 1.83 -7.01
C GLY A 381 1.99 3.27 -7.47
N GLY A 382 2.89 4.19 -7.15
CA GLY A 382 2.82 5.58 -7.59
C GLY A 382 2.86 5.76 -9.11
N PHE A 383 3.47 4.83 -9.86
CA PHE A 383 3.44 4.87 -11.32
C PHE A 383 2.15 4.29 -11.90
N VAL A 384 1.76 3.08 -11.49
CA VAL A 384 0.64 2.34 -12.10
C VAL A 384 -0.69 2.78 -11.52
N LEU A 385 -0.80 2.95 -10.21
CA LEU A 385 -2.07 3.21 -9.52
C LEU A 385 -2.41 4.70 -9.45
N THR A 386 -1.44 5.58 -9.70
CA THR A 386 -1.65 7.03 -9.63
C THR A 386 -1.53 7.69 -11.00
N VAL A 387 -0.52 7.38 -11.81
CA VAL A 387 -0.42 8.01 -13.15
C VAL A 387 -1.49 7.44 -14.09
N SER A 388 -1.81 6.15 -14.02
CA SER A 388 -2.83 5.57 -14.92
C SER A 388 -4.22 6.21 -14.80
N PRO A 389 -4.73 6.61 -13.62
CA PRO A 389 -5.98 7.37 -13.49
C PRO A 389 -5.82 8.91 -13.55
N ASN A 390 -4.63 9.44 -13.88
CA ASN A 390 -4.26 10.86 -13.80
C ASN A 390 -4.28 11.46 -12.38
N GLY A 391 -4.03 10.66 -11.35
CA GLY A 391 -3.73 11.16 -10.00
C GLY A 391 -2.31 11.74 -9.87
N CYS A 392 -1.94 12.17 -8.67
CA CYS A 392 -0.65 12.79 -8.36
C CYS A 392 0.05 12.17 -7.14
N GLN A 393 1.11 11.39 -7.40
CA GLN A 393 2.02 10.90 -6.37
C GLN A 393 3.02 12.00 -6.03
N ARG A 394 3.30 12.21 -4.74
CA ARG A 394 4.14 13.32 -4.27
C ARG A 394 5.28 12.87 -3.38
N THR A 395 6.34 13.67 -3.37
CA THR A 395 7.36 13.73 -2.31
C THR A 395 6.85 14.54 -1.11
N LEU A 396 7.51 14.45 0.04
CA LEU A 396 7.13 15.26 1.21
C LEU A 396 7.36 16.75 0.97
N ASN A 397 8.40 17.12 0.23
CA ASN A 397 8.64 18.52 -0.13
C ASN A 397 7.48 19.11 -0.96
N GLU A 398 6.97 18.36 -1.95
CA GLU A 398 5.81 18.79 -2.74
C GLU A 398 4.54 18.89 -1.89
N LEU A 399 4.32 17.92 -0.99
CA LEU A 399 3.19 18.00 -0.05
C LEU A 399 3.32 19.21 0.90
N ASN A 400 4.53 19.51 1.38
CA ASN A 400 4.76 20.65 2.27
C ASN A 400 4.36 21.97 1.60
N ASN A 401 4.69 22.15 0.32
CA ASN A 401 4.28 23.35 -0.43
C ASN A 401 2.74 23.51 -0.46
N VAL A 402 2.01 22.41 -0.64
CA VAL A 402 0.53 22.40 -0.63
C VAL A 402 -0.01 22.71 0.76
N VAL A 403 0.54 22.07 1.80
CA VAL A 403 0.15 22.27 3.21
C VAL A 403 0.39 23.72 3.65
N GLU A 404 1.55 24.29 3.29
CA GLU A 404 1.90 25.67 3.62
C GLU A 404 1.01 26.69 2.91
N ALA A 405 0.68 26.43 1.63
CA ALA A 405 -0.22 27.26 0.84
C ALA A 405 -1.66 27.26 1.41
N ALA A 406 -2.11 26.14 1.99
CA ALA A 406 -3.38 26.04 2.72
C ALA A 406 -3.33 26.71 4.12
N GLY A 407 -2.18 27.24 4.54
CA GLY A 407 -2.01 27.91 5.83
C GLY A 407 -1.79 26.97 7.01
N LEU A 408 -1.41 25.72 6.75
CA LEU A 408 -1.00 24.71 7.74
C LEU A 408 0.52 24.52 7.68
N ILE A 409 1.02 23.59 8.48
CA ILE A 409 2.43 23.17 8.56
C ILE A 409 2.49 21.68 8.80
N ILE A 410 3.51 21.00 8.25
CA ILE A 410 3.81 19.63 8.65
C ILE A 410 4.57 19.66 9.96
N ALA A 411 3.95 19.20 11.05
CA ALA A 411 4.57 19.12 12.36
C ALA A 411 5.44 17.87 12.51
N LYS A 412 4.98 16.74 11.97
CA LYS A 412 5.70 15.46 12.07
C LYS A 412 5.30 14.47 10.99
N VAL A 413 6.25 13.63 10.58
CA VAL A 413 6.00 12.46 9.73
C VAL A 413 6.19 11.20 10.57
N TRP A 414 5.13 10.42 10.68
CA TRP A 414 5.11 9.16 11.41
C TRP A 414 5.28 8.00 10.43
N ILE A 415 6.40 7.29 10.55
CA ILE A 415 6.73 6.13 9.71
C ILE A 415 5.94 4.93 10.20
N CYS A 416 5.04 4.41 9.36
CA CYS A 416 4.22 3.25 9.71
C CYS A 416 4.93 1.94 9.35
N CYS A 417 4.38 0.81 9.81
CA CYS A 417 4.78 -0.50 9.29
C CYS A 417 4.43 -0.57 7.79
N GLY A 418 5.34 -1.13 6.98
CA GLY A 418 5.22 -1.11 5.52
C GLY A 418 5.66 0.21 4.87
N LEU A 419 4.98 0.61 3.78
CA LEU A 419 5.37 1.75 2.96
C LEU A 419 4.67 3.07 3.33
N GLY A 420 3.49 2.98 3.97
CA GLY A 420 2.67 4.15 4.28
C GLY A 420 3.28 5.04 5.37
N ASN A 421 2.87 6.30 5.38
CA ASN A 421 3.22 7.28 6.40
C ASN A 421 1.95 7.96 6.92
N VAL A 422 1.99 8.47 8.15
CA VAL A 422 0.99 9.43 8.65
C VAL A 422 1.69 10.77 8.80
N ILE A 423 1.28 11.75 8.00
CA ILE A 423 1.77 13.13 8.05
C ILE A 423 0.81 13.90 8.95
N GLU A 424 1.35 14.43 10.05
CA GLU A 424 0.62 15.23 11.02
C GLU A 424 0.84 16.71 10.73
N CYS A 425 -0.26 17.39 10.41
CA CYS A 425 -0.29 18.81 10.09
C CYS A 425 -1.06 19.59 11.15
N LEU A 426 -0.54 20.76 11.52
CA LEU A 426 -1.10 21.65 12.55
C LEU A 426 -1.35 23.05 12.00
N LEU A 427 -2.07 23.87 12.77
CA LEU A 427 -2.17 25.30 12.52
C LEU A 427 -0.81 25.95 12.79
N LYS A 428 -0.46 26.97 12.00
CA LYS A 428 0.82 27.69 12.14
C LYS A 428 1.04 28.30 13.53
N GLU A 429 -0.05 28.65 14.22
CA GLU A 429 -0.04 29.23 15.56
C GLU A 429 0.13 28.21 16.70
N ASP A 430 0.08 26.91 16.39
CA ASP A 430 0.20 25.83 17.38
C ASP A 430 1.66 25.34 17.56
N LEU A 431 2.63 25.94 16.85
CA LEU A 431 4.07 25.60 16.96
C LEU A 431 4.82 26.38 18.03
#